data_AF-U2UJ84-F1
#
_entry.id   AF-U2UJ84-F1
#
_cell.length_a   1.000
_cell.length_b   1.000
_cell.length_c   1.000
_cell.angle_alpha   90.00
_cell.angle_beta   90.00
_cell.angle_gamma   90.00
#
_symmetry.space_group_name_H-M   'P 1'
#
loop_
_entity.id
_entity.type
_entity.pdbx_description
1 polymer ?
#
loop_
_entity_poly.entity_id
_entity_poly.type
_entity_poly.pdbx_seq_one_letter_code
_entity_poly.pdbx_strand_id
1 'polypeptide(L)'
;MNSILQNQKPVEFFSAERIKIEIDGQQILWRDMTLKIDSRIGEHTVGKIKYIASLQQINIYDAAIDKDEDIKIIISGRSNISNENGTSNDKIFLNGIIDDIKLSEIKTGSLVVEITCISKSIILDRIPRYRSFQDPSLTYSAIAEEINKNYGANGEKIISVGEDMKEVPRMTIQYNETDWEYLKRLASYTGQPIIPYYDKVLVGFLKNQAVQTPNTTYSQYGKSKKNKRTMYKITGTEVYAVSTPIKLKTRNRAGGEETENDYYVIESRIYNEGNTLKCEYTLGKQTDYFVDPIPHEKIKGAVIEARTVHIARTDESKSNHGRSEGSSDNLEGKTIGAKPLNKYIEKAENQNQNENVKERVKASDIAVMTLDLTEGLLKLGENGQSFEDEYAGKSYFPYVTPYSQTNTGFTPAPETNDRVALYFPSENETHALVMGAVNNDGNGRFTNPDKRNFTLGNSQGGANNGKPMYDFTLSSEKFSMRTGNLINMESSGMINVAGRSNVGVISTTSNVNVIGSKSVNSVVGSSKVTIDPNNVNVNGNSSVDIKGGAKLSATGGQVSIGDGAGTTDIKGGKVKVH
;
A
#
# COMPACT_ATOMS: atom_id res chain seq x y z
N MET A 1 -60.55 -4.71 37.44
CA MET A 1 -59.22 -5.35 37.34
C MET A 1 -58.92 -6.01 35.98
N ASN A 2 -59.76 -5.88 34.94
CA ASN A 2 -59.59 -6.62 33.67
C ASN A 2 -59.27 -5.81 32.40
N SER A 3 -58.95 -4.51 32.49
CA SER A 3 -58.66 -3.69 31.29
C SER A 3 -57.17 -3.42 31.00
N ILE A 4 -56.25 -3.87 31.86
CA ILE A 4 -54.80 -3.58 31.71
C ILE A 4 -54.05 -4.70 30.93
N LEU A 5 -54.67 -5.87 30.76
CA LEU A 5 -54.04 -7.04 30.12
C LEU A 5 -54.23 -7.12 28.59
N GLN A 6 -55.06 -6.27 27.97
CA GLN A 6 -55.45 -6.45 26.56
C GLN A 6 -54.58 -5.76 25.51
N ASN A 7 -53.57 -4.96 25.90
CA ASN A 7 -52.73 -4.21 24.96
C ASN A 7 -51.21 -4.46 25.09
N GLN A 8 -50.77 -5.51 25.79
CA GLN A 8 -49.34 -5.82 25.87
C GLN A 8 -48.92 -6.72 24.70
N LYS A 9 -47.95 -6.25 23.90
CA LYS A 9 -47.30 -7.10 22.90
C LYS A 9 -46.67 -8.32 23.60
N PRO A 10 -46.86 -9.54 23.09
CA PRO A 10 -46.28 -10.74 23.68
C PRO A 10 -44.75 -10.62 23.73
N VAL A 11 -44.14 -11.06 24.83
CA VAL A 11 -42.69 -11.07 25.01
C VAL A 11 -42.11 -12.26 24.28
N GLU A 12 -41.07 -12.02 23.49
CA GLU A 12 -40.37 -13.10 22.81
C GLU A 12 -39.51 -13.90 23.80
N PHE A 13 -39.58 -15.22 23.73
CA PHE A 13 -38.69 -16.14 24.42
C PHE A 13 -38.47 -17.40 23.60
N PHE A 14 -37.35 -18.07 23.89
CA PHE A 14 -36.95 -19.32 23.27
C PHE A 14 -36.83 -20.39 24.37
N SER A 15 -37.62 -21.45 24.25
CA SER A 15 -37.49 -22.62 25.13
C SER A 15 -36.23 -23.38 24.76
N ALA A 16 -35.46 -23.85 25.76
CA ALA A 16 -34.27 -24.63 25.52
C ALA A 16 -34.62 -25.88 24.70
N GLU A 17 -35.71 -26.59 25.01
CA GLU A 17 -36.20 -27.77 24.26
C GLU A 17 -36.51 -27.51 22.78
N ARG A 18 -36.66 -26.24 22.37
CA ARG A 18 -36.93 -25.84 20.97
C ARG A 18 -35.68 -25.34 20.25
N ILE A 19 -34.50 -25.53 20.85
CA ILE A 19 -33.22 -25.24 20.24
C ILE A 19 -32.82 -26.39 19.33
N LYS A 20 -32.48 -26.04 18.09
CA LYS A 20 -31.97 -26.95 17.08
C LYS A 20 -30.48 -26.70 16.93
N ILE A 21 -29.72 -27.78 16.99
CA ILE A 21 -28.31 -27.81 16.65
C ILE A 21 -28.20 -28.66 15.39
N GLU A 22 -27.60 -28.12 14.35
CA GLU A 22 -27.34 -28.82 13.10
C GLU A 22 -25.82 -28.87 12.87
N ILE A 23 -25.28 -30.06 12.63
CA ILE A 23 -23.87 -30.28 12.28
C ILE A 23 -23.85 -30.85 10.86
N ASP A 24 -23.22 -30.15 9.91
CA ASP A 24 -23.20 -30.50 8.48
C ASP A 24 -24.59 -30.80 7.89
N GLY A 25 -25.61 -30.04 8.33
CA GLY A 25 -27.00 -30.19 7.89
C GLY A 25 -27.75 -31.35 8.55
N GLN A 26 -27.12 -32.11 9.44
CA GLN A 26 -27.77 -33.13 10.24
C GLN A 26 -28.21 -32.57 11.59
N GLN A 27 -29.50 -32.66 11.88
CA GLN A 27 -30.04 -32.20 13.16
C GLN A 27 -29.65 -33.14 14.31
N ILE A 28 -29.16 -32.55 15.40
CA ILE A 28 -28.75 -33.27 16.60
C ILE A 28 -29.90 -33.35 17.61
N LEU A 29 -30.19 -34.57 18.07
CA LEU A 29 -30.97 -34.81 19.29
C LEU A 29 -30.06 -34.68 20.51
N TRP A 30 -30.49 -33.89 21.48
CA TRP A 30 -29.71 -33.57 22.67
C TRP A 30 -30.59 -33.60 23.93
N ARG A 31 -29.95 -33.78 25.09
CA ARG A 31 -30.51 -33.67 26.45
C ARG A 31 -29.56 -32.88 27.33
N ASP A 32 -30.08 -32.27 28.39
CA ASP A 32 -29.31 -31.54 29.40
C ASP A 32 -28.29 -30.55 28.81
N MET A 33 -28.74 -29.74 27.85
CA MET A 33 -27.89 -28.78 27.16
C MET A 33 -27.52 -27.60 28.06
N THR A 34 -26.24 -27.21 28.01
CA THR A 34 -25.72 -25.91 28.41
C THR A 34 -25.23 -25.20 27.16
N LEU A 35 -25.75 -24.02 26.88
CA LEU A 35 -25.40 -23.17 25.75
C LEU A 35 -24.90 -21.83 26.28
N LYS A 36 -23.81 -21.34 25.68
CA LYS A 36 -23.32 -19.99 25.89
C LYS A 36 -22.79 -19.45 24.57
N ILE A 37 -23.33 -18.34 24.08
CA ILE A 37 -22.85 -17.64 22.88
C ILE A 37 -22.47 -16.23 23.31
N ASP A 38 -21.22 -15.84 23.09
CA ASP A 38 -20.72 -14.48 23.31
C ASP A 38 -20.44 -13.82 21.96
N SER A 39 -21.02 -12.63 21.75
CA SER A 39 -20.85 -11.82 20.53
C SER A 39 -20.49 -10.40 20.91
N ARG A 40 -19.41 -9.85 20.34
CA ARG A 40 -19.00 -8.46 20.52
C ARG A 40 -18.58 -7.86 19.19
N ILE A 41 -18.93 -6.59 18.97
CA ILE A 41 -18.43 -5.82 17.84
C ILE A 41 -16.88 -5.83 17.82
N GLY A 42 -16.28 -6.16 16.68
CA GLY A 42 -14.83 -6.26 16.50
C GLY A 42 -14.19 -7.58 16.95
N GLU A 43 -14.95 -8.51 17.53
CA GLU A 43 -14.49 -9.84 17.93
C GLU A 43 -15.28 -10.92 17.17
N HIS A 44 -14.80 -12.16 17.15
CA HIS A 44 -15.57 -13.28 16.61
C HIS A 44 -16.69 -13.65 17.58
N THR A 45 -17.84 -14.09 17.04
CA THR A 45 -18.88 -14.69 17.88
C THR A 45 -18.47 -16.11 18.24
N VAL A 46 -18.39 -16.42 19.53
CA VAL A 46 -17.95 -17.73 20.03
C VAL A 46 -19.10 -18.40 20.77
N GLY A 47 -19.44 -19.61 20.36
CA GLY A 47 -20.39 -20.49 21.01
C GLY A 47 -19.68 -21.62 21.75
N LYS A 48 -20.07 -21.87 22.99
CA LYS A 48 -19.69 -23.04 23.77
C LYS A 48 -20.95 -23.78 24.15
N ILE A 49 -21.01 -25.05 23.77
CA ILE A 49 -22.17 -25.88 24.01
C ILE A 49 -21.75 -27.23 24.56
N LYS A 50 -22.52 -27.71 25.54
CA LYS A 50 -22.35 -29.01 26.17
C LYS A 50 -23.70 -29.69 26.28
N TYR A 51 -23.82 -30.95 25.89
CA TYR A 51 -25.07 -31.70 25.99
C TYR A 51 -24.83 -33.21 26.02
N ILE A 52 -25.88 -33.95 26.35
CA ILE A 52 -25.92 -35.41 26.30
C ILE A 52 -26.60 -35.85 25.00
N ALA A 53 -25.93 -36.68 24.22
CA ALA A 53 -26.43 -37.26 22.97
C ALA A 53 -26.61 -38.77 23.07
N SER A 54 -27.48 -39.32 22.20
CA SER A 54 -27.62 -40.77 22.03
C SER A 54 -26.38 -41.36 21.37
N LEU A 55 -25.95 -42.55 21.81
CA LEU A 55 -24.86 -43.29 21.15
C LEU A 55 -25.17 -43.60 19.67
N GLN A 56 -26.45 -43.62 19.29
CA GLN A 56 -26.87 -43.80 17.90
C GLN A 56 -26.41 -42.66 16.96
N GLN A 57 -26.03 -41.51 17.50
CA GLN A 57 -25.55 -40.35 16.73
C GLN A 57 -24.02 -40.24 16.72
N ILE A 58 -23.28 -41.24 17.25
CA ILE A 58 -21.81 -41.19 17.34
C ILE A 58 -21.15 -40.94 15.99
N ASN A 59 -21.66 -41.57 14.93
CA ASN A 59 -21.16 -41.43 13.56
C ASN A 59 -21.18 -39.97 13.06
N ILE A 60 -22.10 -39.12 13.55
CA ILE A 60 -22.15 -37.71 13.17
C ILE A 60 -20.94 -36.97 13.74
N TYR A 61 -20.56 -37.28 14.98
CA TYR A 61 -19.44 -36.65 15.65
C TYR A 61 -18.10 -37.23 15.20
N ASP A 62 -17.99 -38.54 15.02
CA ASP A 62 -16.78 -39.17 14.45
C ASP A 62 -16.52 -38.61 13.05
N ALA A 63 -17.56 -38.48 12.21
CA ALA A 63 -17.42 -37.83 10.91
C ALA A 63 -16.99 -36.36 11.02
N ALA A 64 -17.41 -35.63 12.06
CA ALA A 64 -16.97 -34.26 12.31
C ALA A 64 -15.52 -34.18 12.83
N ILE A 65 -15.02 -35.24 13.47
CA ILE A 65 -13.65 -35.33 13.99
C ILE A 65 -12.67 -35.80 12.92
N ASP A 66 -13.08 -36.78 12.10
CA ASP A 66 -12.21 -37.44 11.12
C ASP A 66 -12.05 -36.64 9.82
N LYS A 67 -12.95 -35.69 9.55
CA LYS A 67 -12.88 -34.84 8.35
C LYS A 67 -11.78 -33.78 8.50
N ASP A 68 -10.98 -33.62 7.44
CA ASP A 68 -9.95 -32.60 7.32
C ASP A 68 -10.49 -31.26 6.73
N GLU A 69 -11.80 -31.03 6.84
CA GLU A 69 -12.49 -29.87 6.28
C GLU A 69 -13.31 -29.14 7.35
N ASP A 70 -13.69 -27.89 7.07
CA ASP A 70 -14.53 -27.09 7.96
C ASP A 70 -15.91 -27.74 8.16
N ILE A 71 -16.23 -28.09 9.41
CA ILE A 71 -17.54 -28.64 9.78
C ILE A 71 -18.49 -27.52 10.14
N LYS A 72 -19.59 -27.41 9.41
CA LYS A 72 -20.58 -26.36 9.62
C LYS A 72 -21.45 -26.68 10.83
N ILE A 73 -21.69 -25.67 11.66
CA ILE A 73 -22.64 -25.75 12.78
C ILE A 73 -23.61 -24.58 12.77
N ILE A 74 -24.90 -24.89 12.92
CA ILE A 74 -25.97 -23.90 13.07
C ILE A 74 -26.69 -24.14 14.40
N ILE A 75 -26.78 -23.09 15.21
CA ILE A 75 -27.57 -23.07 16.44
C ILE A 75 -28.74 -22.11 16.21
N SER A 76 -29.96 -22.65 16.23
CA SER A 76 -31.18 -21.88 16.01
C SER A 76 -32.27 -22.24 17.02
N GLY A 77 -33.28 -21.38 17.15
CA GLY A 77 -34.40 -21.62 18.06
C GLY A 77 -35.71 -21.12 17.50
N ARG A 78 -36.78 -21.86 17.77
CA ARG A 78 -38.15 -21.46 17.44
C ARG A 78 -38.70 -20.52 18.52
N SER A 79 -39.06 -19.31 18.11
CA SER A 79 -39.73 -18.32 18.95
C SER A 79 -41.12 -18.79 19.41
N ASN A 80 -41.59 -18.28 20.54
CA ASN A 80 -42.98 -18.44 21.00
C ASN A 80 -43.99 -17.61 20.19
N ILE A 81 -43.52 -16.63 19.40
CA ILE A 81 -44.35 -15.72 18.59
C ILE A 81 -44.19 -16.12 17.12
N SER A 82 -45.29 -16.16 16.36
CA SER A 82 -45.29 -16.37 14.90
C SER A 82 -45.23 -15.03 14.16
N ASN A 83 -44.63 -15.02 12.96
CA ASN A 83 -44.65 -13.85 12.10
C ASN A 83 -46.08 -13.53 11.59
N GLU A 84 -46.31 -12.32 11.08
CA GLU A 84 -47.62 -11.82 10.62
C GLU A 84 -48.29 -12.73 9.56
N ASN A 85 -47.50 -13.57 8.88
CA ASN A 85 -47.95 -14.53 7.86
C ASN A 85 -48.20 -15.96 8.39
N GLY A 86 -48.17 -16.17 9.72
CA GLY A 86 -48.36 -17.49 10.33
C GLY A 86 -47.17 -18.45 10.22
N THR A 87 -46.04 -18.01 9.67
CA THR A 87 -44.79 -18.77 9.60
C THR A 87 -44.01 -18.73 10.92
N SER A 88 -43.32 -19.84 11.21
CA SER A 88 -42.40 -20.01 12.35
C SER A 88 -41.34 -18.91 12.36
N ASN A 89 -41.21 -18.15 13.45
CA ASN A 89 -40.14 -17.18 13.64
C ASN A 89 -38.90 -17.89 14.22
N ASP A 90 -38.25 -18.72 13.41
CA ASP A 90 -37.00 -19.38 13.78
C ASP A 90 -35.86 -18.35 13.69
N LYS A 91 -35.11 -18.16 14.78
CA LYS A 91 -33.94 -17.29 14.82
C LYS A 91 -32.65 -18.10 14.85
N ILE A 92 -31.68 -17.68 14.06
CA ILE A 92 -30.32 -18.21 14.10
C ILE A 92 -29.54 -17.44 15.17
N PHE A 93 -28.98 -18.14 16.14
CA PHE A 93 -28.14 -17.56 17.19
C PHE A 93 -26.66 -17.60 16.83
N LEU A 94 -26.24 -18.65 16.14
CA LEU A 94 -24.88 -18.81 15.62
C LEU A 94 -24.91 -19.62 14.33
N ASN A 95 -24.22 -19.13 13.31
CA ASN A 95 -23.93 -19.86 12.07
C ASN A 95 -22.42 -19.77 11.83
N GLY A 96 -21.76 -20.90 11.91
CA GLY A 96 -20.31 -20.93 11.96
C GLY A 96 -19.76 -22.32 11.73
N ILE A 97 -18.57 -22.53 12.29
CA ILE A 97 -17.83 -23.77 12.17
C ILE A 97 -17.42 -24.29 13.55
N ILE A 98 -17.20 -25.59 13.65
CA ILE A 98 -16.66 -26.24 14.84
C ILE A 98 -15.15 -25.94 14.91
N ASP A 99 -14.70 -25.45 16.07
CA ASP A 99 -13.30 -25.16 16.38
C ASP A 99 -12.68 -26.25 17.26
N ASP A 100 -13.46 -26.78 18.22
CA ASP A 100 -13.06 -27.89 19.09
C ASP A 100 -14.30 -28.75 19.38
N ILE A 101 -14.14 -30.07 19.30
CA ILE A 101 -15.18 -31.04 19.66
C ILE A 101 -14.57 -32.14 20.54
N LYS A 102 -15.24 -32.44 21.65
CA LYS A 102 -14.82 -33.46 22.61
C LYS A 102 -15.99 -34.39 22.91
N LEU A 103 -15.69 -35.68 22.85
CA LEU A 103 -16.64 -36.75 23.15
C LEU A 103 -16.20 -37.49 24.42
N SER A 104 -17.14 -37.79 25.29
CA SER A 104 -16.90 -38.61 26.48
C SER A 104 -18.06 -39.58 26.69
N GLU A 105 -17.76 -40.87 26.70
CA GLU A 105 -18.77 -41.91 26.92
C GLU A 105 -19.12 -42.05 28.40
N ILE A 106 -20.42 -42.14 28.68
CA ILE A 106 -20.94 -42.57 29.97
C ILE A 106 -21.24 -44.06 29.87
N LYS A 107 -20.84 -44.84 30.90
CA LYS A 107 -21.08 -46.30 30.99
C LYS A 107 -22.53 -46.74 30.78
N THR A 108 -23.49 -45.81 30.88
CA THR A 108 -24.92 -46.02 30.67
C THR A 108 -25.36 -45.91 29.20
N GLY A 109 -24.43 -45.83 28.25
CA GLY A 109 -24.74 -45.79 26.81
C GLY A 109 -25.16 -44.41 26.29
N SER A 110 -24.54 -43.34 26.80
CA SER A 110 -24.77 -41.96 26.35
C SER A 110 -23.46 -41.22 26.16
N LEU A 111 -23.46 -40.21 25.27
CA LEU A 111 -22.29 -39.40 24.95
C LEU A 111 -22.44 -38.02 25.57
N VAL A 112 -21.44 -37.56 26.32
CA VAL A 112 -21.28 -36.14 26.64
C VAL A 112 -20.50 -35.51 25.51
N VAL A 113 -21.11 -34.51 24.87
CA VAL A 113 -20.54 -33.78 23.75
C VAL A 113 -20.25 -32.35 24.20
N GLU A 114 -19.02 -31.90 24.02
CA GLU A 114 -18.60 -30.51 24.26
C GLU A 114 -18.09 -29.93 22.94
N ILE A 115 -18.68 -28.83 22.49
CA ILE A 115 -18.31 -28.17 21.24
C ILE A 115 -18.00 -26.69 21.51
N THR A 116 -16.85 -26.23 21.03
CA THR A 116 -16.56 -24.81 20.80
C THR A 116 -16.74 -24.54 19.32
N CYS A 117 -17.52 -23.51 18.99
CA CYS A 117 -17.77 -23.10 17.63
C CYS A 117 -17.58 -21.59 17.48
N ILE A 118 -17.17 -21.16 16.30
CA ILE A 118 -16.92 -19.76 15.99
C ILE A 118 -17.73 -19.40 14.76
N SER A 119 -18.34 -18.21 14.74
CA SER A 119 -19.07 -17.72 13.56
C SER A 119 -18.20 -17.74 12.31
N LYS A 120 -18.82 -17.73 11.12
CA LYS A 120 -18.14 -17.70 9.81
C LYS A 120 -17.05 -16.63 9.67
N SER A 121 -17.01 -15.61 10.53
CA SER A 121 -15.90 -14.64 10.61
C SER A 121 -14.52 -15.27 10.79
N ILE A 122 -14.40 -16.44 11.41
CA ILE A 122 -13.11 -17.13 11.59
C ILE A 122 -12.49 -17.57 10.26
N ILE A 123 -13.31 -17.78 9.22
CA ILE A 123 -12.82 -18.16 7.89
C ILE A 123 -11.94 -17.03 7.31
N LEU A 124 -12.23 -15.77 7.67
CA LEU A 124 -11.45 -14.59 7.27
C LEU A 124 -10.15 -14.42 8.07
N ASP A 125 -9.96 -15.16 9.18
CA ASP A 125 -8.87 -14.95 10.14
C ASP A 125 -7.89 -16.13 10.24
N ARG A 126 -7.61 -16.78 9.10
CA ARG A 126 -6.76 -17.99 9.04
C ARG A 126 -5.48 -17.80 8.24
N ILE A 127 -5.59 -17.14 7.09
CA ILE A 127 -4.52 -17.09 6.10
C ILE A 127 -4.09 -15.62 5.94
N PRO A 128 -2.87 -15.25 6.35
CA PRO A 128 -2.29 -13.96 6.02
C PRO A 128 -2.18 -13.79 4.51
N ARG A 129 -2.52 -12.61 3.99
CA ARG A 129 -2.49 -12.32 2.55
C ARG A 129 -1.55 -11.17 2.20
N TYR A 130 -1.21 -11.10 0.92
CA TYR A 130 -0.40 -10.06 0.30
C TYR A 130 -1.14 -9.46 -0.90
N ARG A 131 -1.69 -8.25 -0.74
CA ARG A 131 -2.44 -7.52 -1.78
C ARG A 131 -2.11 -6.04 -1.76
N SER A 132 -2.27 -5.41 -2.91
CA SER A 132 -2.10 -3.98 -3.09
C SER A 132 -3.41 -3.37 -3.58
N PHE A 133 -3.81 -2.25 -2.98
CA PHE A 133 -4.97 -1.45 -3.37
C PHE A 133 -4.49 -0.01 -3.59
N GLN A 134 -3.81 0.20 -4.72
CA GLN A 134 -3.20 1.49 -5.07
C GLN A 134 -4.22 2.55 -5.51
N ASP A 135 -5.40 2.15 -5.98
CA ASP A 135 -6.34 3.09 -6.57
C ASP A 135 -7.08 3.91 -5.48
N PRO A 136 -6.88 5.24 -5.46
CA PRO A 136 -7.46 6.17 -4.47
C PRO A 136 -9.00 6.28 -4.56
N SER A 137 -9.61 5.83 -5.66
CA SER A 137 -11.06 5.85 -5.88
C SER A 137 -11.74 4.59 -5.38
N LEU A 138 -10.98 3.60 -4.90
CA LEU A 138 -11.52 2.36 -4.37
C LEU A 138 -12.45 2.60 -3.19
N THR A 139 -13.57 1.88 -3.23
CA THR A 139 -14.54 1.87 -2.14
C THR A 139 -14.32 0.68 -1.24
N TYR A 140 -14.76 0.79 0.02
CA TYR A 140 -14.78 -0.37 0.93
C TYR A 140 -15.55 -1.54 0.34
N SER A 141 -16.63 -1.27 -0.39
CA SER A 141 -17.43 -2.27 -1.11
C SER A 141 -16.63 -3.00 -2.19
N ALA A 142 -15.86 -2.27 -3.02
CA ALA A 142 -15.03 -2.88 -4.05
C ALA A 142 -13.96 -3.81 -3.45
N ILE A 143 -13.30 -3.37 -2.37
CA ILE A 143 -12.32 -4.20 -1.65
C ILE A 143 -12.98 -5.43 -1.04
N ALA A 144 -14.15 -5.29 -0.40
CA ALA A 144 -14.89 -6.41 0.16
C ALA A 144 -15.35 -7.41 -0.92
N GLU A 145 -15.71 -6.94 -2.11
CA GLU A 145 -16.06 -7.81 -3.24
C GLU A 145 -14.86 -8.62 -3.73
N GLU A 146 -13.68 -8.00 -3.81
CA GLU A 146 -12.44 -8.70 -4.15
C GLU A 146 -12.08 -9.77 -3.09
N ILE A 147 -12.19 -9.43 -1.80
CA ILE A 147 -11.94 -10.39 -0.71
C ILE A 147 -12.97 -11.54 -0.73
N ASN A 148 -14.24 -11.25 -1.01
CA ASN A 148 -15.28 -12.28 -1.10
C ASN A 148 -14.99 -13.35 -2.18
N LYS A 149 -14.23 -13.02 -3.24
CA LYS A 149 -13.83 -14.00 -4.28
C LYS A 149 -13.06 -15.20 -3.72
N ASN A 150 -12.43 -15.07 -2.54
CA ASN A 150 -11.64 -16.15 -1.93
C ASN A 150 -12.47 -17.18 -1.17
N TYR A 151 -13.72 -16.87 -0.81
CA TYR A 151 -14.49 -17.68 0.14
C TYR A 151 -15.82 -18.20 -0.43
N GLY A 152 -16.32 -17.62 -1.53
CA GLY A 152 -17.60 -18.00 -2.10
C GLY A 152 -17.51 -19.21 -3.04
N ALA A 153 -18.13 -20.32 -2.69
CA ALA A 153 -18.68 -21.25 -3.68
C ALA A 153 -20.05 -20.71 -4.15
N ASN A 154 -20.32 -20.70 -5.46
CA ASN A 154 -21.61 -20.26 -6.03
C ASN A 154 -22.02 -18.79 -5.74
N GLY A 155 -21.06 -17.88 -5.49
CA GLY A 155 -21.33 -16.45 -5.38
C GLY A 155 -21.90 -15.96 -4.04
N GLU A 156 -21.87 -16.78 -2.98
CA GLU A 156 -22.26 -16.34 -1.63
C GLU A 156 -21.27 -15.28 -1.10
N LYS A 157 -21.78 -14.11 -0.70
CA LYS A 157 -20.98 -13.02 -0.11
C LYS A 157 -20.99 -13.12 1.42
N ILE A 158 -19.84 -13.43 2.01
CA ILE A 158 -19.65 -13.48 3.47
C ILE A 158 -19.48 -12.07 4.04
N ILE A 159 -18.79 -11.19 3.32
CA ILE A 159 -18.56 -9.80 3.74
C ILE A 159 -19.63 -8.90 3.12
N SER A 160 -20.20 -8.01 3.92
CA SER A 160 -21.11 -6.95 3.49
C SER A 160 -20.67 -5.61 4.06
N VAL A 161 -20.82 -4.55 3.30
CA VAL A 161 -20.32 -3.21 3.65
C VAL A 161 -21.49 -2.29 3.94
N GLY A 162 -21.42 -1.54 5.05
CA GLY A 162 -22.43 -0.56 5.43
C GLY A 162 -22.52 0.62 4.47
N GLU A 163 -23.70 1.21 4.32
CA GLU A 163 -23.95 2.23 3.29
C GLU A 163 -23.17 3.55 3.50
N ASP A 164 -22.66 3.77 4.72
CA ASP A 164 -21.83 4.93 5.05
C ASP A 164 -20.36 4.78 4.64
N MET A 165 -19.94 3.56 4.28
CA MET A 165 -18.58 3.26 3.87
C MET A 165 -18.40 3.55 2.39
N LYS A 166 -17.78 4.70 2.07
CA LYS A 166 -17.57 5.19 0.70
C LYS A 166 -16.18 4.83 0.17
N GLU A 167 -15.38 5.81 -0.25
CA GLU A 167 -14.00 5.59 -0.66
C GLU A 167 -13.09 5.34 0.55
N VAL A 168 -12.09 4.48 0.35
CA VAL A 168 -10.99 4.36 1.30
C VAL A 168 -10.19 5.67 1.28
N PRO A 169 -9.80 6.23 2.44
CA PRO A 169 -9.17 7.54 2.49
C PRO A 169 -7.84 7.64 1.75
N ARG A 170 -7.16 6.51 1.53
CA ARG A 170 -5.79 6.43 1.01
C ARG A 170 -5.53 5.06 0.39
N MET A 171 -4.44 4.94 -0.38
CA MET A 171 -3.97 3.64 -0.83
C MET A 171 -3.58 2.76 0.35
N THR A 172 -3.75 1.45 0.20
CA THR A 172 -3.53 0.48 1.27
C THR A 172 -2.88 -0.78 0.73
N ILE A 173 -2.12 -1.45 1.59
CA ILE A 173 -1.50 -2.73 1.30
C ILE A 173 -1.90 -3.68 2.41
N GLN A 174 -2.37 -4.87 2.04
CA GLN A 174 -2.53 -5.98 2.97
C GLN A 174 -1.20 -6.71 3.00
N TYR A 175 -0.40 -6.53 4.05
CA TYR A 175 0.91 -7.16 4.19
C TYR A 175 0.96 -8.04 5.43
N ASN A 176 1.02 -9.35 5.24
CA ASN A 176 1.05 -10.33 6.33
C ASN A 176 -0.12 -10.16 7.33
N GLU A 177 -1.29 -9.81 6.80
CA GLU A 177 -2.54 -9.67 7.56
C GLU A 177 -3.59 -10.62 7.02
N THR A 178 -4.36 -11.25 7.92
CA THR A 178 -5.56 -11.99 7.50
C THR A 178 -6.59 -11.03 6.92
N ASP A 179 -7.57 -11.53 6.18
CA ASP A 179 -8.66 -10.68 5.66
C ASP A 179 -9.46 -10.03 6.81
N TRP A 180 -9.59 -10.72 7.95
CA TRP A 180 -10.19 -10.18 9.16
C TRP A 180 -9.38 -9.04 9.77
N GLU A 181 -8.08 -9.22 9.98
CA GLU A 181 -7.17 -8.18 10.49
C GLU A 181 -7.18 -6.95 9.57
N TYR A 182 -7.08 -7.20 8.26
CA TYR A 182 -7.07 -6.16 7.23
C TYR A 182 -8.38 -5.35 7.21
N LEU A 183 -9.53 -6.02 7.17
CA LEU A 183 -10.84 -5.34 7.20
C LEU A 183 -11.06 -4.58 8.50
N LYS A 184 -10.59 -5.11 9.64
CA LYS A 184 -10.62 -4.41 10.93
C LYS A 184 -9.83 -3.11 10.86
N ARG A 185 -8.62 -3.16 10.29
CA ARG A 185 -7.75 -2.01 10.10
C ARG A 185 -8.37 -0.99 9.15
N LEU A 186 -8.87 -1.42 7.99
CA LEU A 186 -9.56 -0.53 7.04
C LEU A 186 -10.75 0.17 7.68
N ALA A 187 -11.65 -0.56 8.34
CA ALA A 187 -12.83 0.02 8.96
C ALA A 187 -12.46 1.09 10.02
N SER A 188 -11.35 0.88 10.74
CA SER A 188 -10.87 1.82 11.76
C SER A 188 -10.50 3.20 11.20
N TYR A 189 -10.20 3.34 9.90
CA TYR A 189 -9.85 4.63 9.29
C TYR A 189 -11.01 5.63 9.30
N THR A 190 -12.25 5.14 9.29
CA THR A 190 -13.47 5.95 9.44
C THR A 190 -14.12 5.76 10.82
N GLY A 191 -13.43 5.09 11.74
CA GLY A 191 -13.94 4.80 13.08
C GLY A 191 -14.95 3.67 13.17
N GLN A 192 -15.18 2.98 12.06
CA GLN A 192 -16.20 1.96 11.93
C GLN A 192 -15.65 0.60 12.39
N PRO A 193 -16.50 -0.27 12.95
CA PRO A 193 -16.07 -1.60 13.33
C PRO A 193 -16.32 -2.65 12.25
N ILE A 194 -15.77 -3.84 12.47
CA ILE A 194 -16.24 -5.06 11.82
C ILE A 194 -17.14 -5.86 12.77
N ILE A 195 -18.19 -6.49 12.26
CA ILE A 195 -19.26 -7.06 13.07
C ILE A 195 -19.63 -8.45 12.57
N PRO A 196 -19.50 -9.52 13.36
CA PRO A 196 -20.11 -10.80 13.01
C PRO A 196 -21.64 -10.69 13.11
N TYR A 197 -22.34 -10.86 12.00
CA TYR A 197 -23.78 -10.67 11.91
C TYR A 197 -24.44 -11.88 11.26
N TYR A 198 -24.99 -12.76 12.09
CA TYR A 198 -25.60 -14.04 11.70
C TYR A 198 -24.66 -14.91 10.85
N ASP A 199 -24.86 -14.91 9.53
CA ASP A 199 -24.13 -15.67 8.51
C ASP A 199 -23.07 -14.84 7.77
N LYS A 200 -22.92 -13.56 8.14
CA LYS A 200 -22.05 -12.58 7.45
C LYS A 200 -21.13 -11.84 8.40
N VAL A 201 -20.19 -11.11 7.82
CA VAL A 201 -19.36 -10.11 8.49
C VAL A 201 -19.70 -8.74 7.89
N LEU A 202 -20.11 -7.81 8.73
CA LEU A 202 -20.38 -6.43 8.33
C LEU A 202 -19.13 -5.57 8.53
N VAL A 203 -18.83 -4.72 7.55
CA VAL A 203 -17.86 -3.64 7.66
C VAL A 203 -18.64 -2.34 7.84
N GLY A 204 -18.66 -1.82 9.06
CA GLY A 204 -19.54 -0.72 9.47
C GLY A 204 -20.97 -1.15 9.81
N PHE A 205 -21.77 -0.19 10.27
CA PHE A 205 -23.19 -0.40 10.60
C PHE A 205 -24.06 -0.34 9.34
N LEU A 206 -25.12 -1.15 9.30
CA LEU A 206 -26.17 -1.06 8.29
C LEU A 206 -27.22 -0.04 8.72
N LYS A 207 -27.63 0.86 7.80
CA LYS A 207 -28.63 1.90 8.09
C LYS A 207 -30.06 1.42 7.97
N ASN A 208 -30.34 0.55 7.01
CA ASN A 208 -31.70 0.16 6.65
C ASN A 208 -32.20 -1.04 7.47
N GLN A 209 -31.86 -1.10 8.76
CA GLN A 209 -32.31 -2.16 9.66
C GLN A 209 -33.58 -1.75 10.43
N ALA A 210 -34.50 -2.68 10.59
CA ALA A 210 -35.72 -2.47 11.37
C ALA A 210 -35.36 -2.20 12.84
N VAL A 211 -35.64 -0.98 13.31
CA VAL A 211 -35.40 -0.58 14.69
C VAL A 211 -36.29 -1.39 15.63
N GLN A 212 -35.67 -2.06 16.60
CA GLN A 212 -36.36 -2.90 17.57
C GLN A 212 -36.64 -2.11 18.86
N THR A 213 -37.77 -2.37 19.51
CA THR A 213 -38.07 -1.83 20.84
C THR A 213 -38.09 -2.97 21.85
N PRO A 214 -37.09 -3.08 22.74
CA PRO A 214 -37.01 -4.17 23.70
C PRO A 214 -38.06 -4.01 24.79
N ASN A 215 -38.51 -5.13 25.33
CA ASN A 215 -39.39 -5.18 26.47
C ASN A 215 -38.62 -4.85 27.76
N THR A 216 -38.80 -3.64 28.27
CA THR A 216 -38.20 -3.19 29.53
C THR A 216 -39.03 -3.52 30.76
N THR A 217 -40.27 -4.01 30.60
CA THR A 217 -41.17 -4.36 31.71
C THR A 217 -40.74 -5.66 32.40
N TYR A 218 -40.31 -6.65 31.61
CA TYR A 218 -39.91 -7.97 32.10
C TYR A 218 -38.40 -8.23 32.01
N SER A 219 -37.60 -7.18 31.79
CA SER A 219 -36.15 -7.26 31.69
C SER A 219 -35.47 -6.50 32.82
N GLN A 220 -34.30 -6.98 33.27
CA GLN A 220 -33.45 -6.21 34.15
C GLN A 220 -32.71 -5.15 33.32
N TYR A 221 -32.78 -3.90 33.75
CA TYR A 221 -32.21 -2.77 33.03
C TYR A 221 -31.25 -2.00 33.95
N GLY A 222 -30.01 -1.83 33.50
CA GLY A 222 -28.95 -1.13 34.22
C GLY A 222 -28.25 -0.08 33.34
N LYS A 223 -27.87 1.03 33.95
CA LYS A 223 -27.04 2.08 33.33
C LYS A 223 -25.63 1.99 33.89
N SER A 224 -24.63 1.93 33.02
CA SER A 224 -23.22 1.89 33.40
C SER A 224 -22.41 2.94 32.63
N LYS A 225 -21.20 3.24 33.11
CA LYS A 225 -20.26 4.12 32.43
C LYS A 225 -18.91 3.42 32.32
N LYS A 226 -18.44 3.15 31.09
CA LYS A 226 -17.14 2.53 30.79
C LYS A 226 -16.41 3.42 29.79
N ASN A 227 -15.13 3.73 30.02
CA ASN A 227 -14.34 4.63 29.16
C ASN A 227 -15.05 5.96 28.83
N LYS A 228 -15.70 6.55 29.84
CA LYS A 228 -16.55 7.76 29.74
C LYS A 228 -17.80 7.63 28.84
N ARG A 229 -18.12 6.46 28.31
CA ARG A 229 -19.31 6.16 27.49
C ARG A 229 -20.45 5.65 28.37
N THR A 230 -21.66 6.15 28.13
CA THR A 230 -22.86 5.64 28.81
C THR A 230 -23.31 4.40 28.07
N MET A 231 -23.40 3.28 28.78
CA MET A 231 -23.88 2.02 28.23
C MET A 231 -25.11 1.56 29.00
N TYR A 232 -26.04 0.93 28.30
CA TYR A 232 -27.21 0.32 28.92
C TYR A 232 -27.13 -1.19 28.78
N LYS A 233 -27.23 -1.88 29.90
CA LYS A 233 -27.21 -3.33 29.95
C LYS A 233 -28.63 -3.81 30.19
N ILE A 234 -29.12 -4.68 29.32
CA ILE A 234 -30.44 -5.29 29.43
C ILE A 234 -30.27 -6.80 29.50
N THR A 235 -30.92 -7.41 30.50
CA THR A 235 -31.00 -8.86 30.65
C THR A 235 -32.46 -9.29 30.55
N GLY A 236 -32.80 -10.07 29.53
CA GLY A 236 -34.16 -10.49 29.21
C GLY A 236 -34.20 -11.83 28.46
N THR A 237 -35.31 -12.11 27.78
CA THR A 237 -35.50 -13.30 26.94
C THR A 237 -35.45 -12.99 25.43
N GLU A 238 -35.53 -11.71 25.07
CA GLU A 238 -35.44 -11.26 23.69
C GLU A 238 -33.99 -11.29 23.22
N VAL A 239 -33.75 -11.94 22.09
CA VAL A 239 -32.41 -12.10 21.52
C VAL A 239 -32.21 -11.11 20.38
N TYR A 240 -31.14 -10.31 20.50
CA TYR A 240 -30.70 -9.35 19.50
C TYR A 240 -29.24 -9.60 19.14
N ALA A 241 -28.95 -9.65 17.84
CA ALA A 241 -27.58 -9.72 17.34
C ALA A 241 -26.85 -8.39 17.57
N VAL A 242 -25.52 -8.43 17.59
CA VAL A 242 -24.69 -7.22 17.55
C VAL A 242 -25.02 -6.40 16.29
N SER A 243 -24.87 -5.07 16.37
CA SER A 243 -25.36 -4.10 15.38
C SER A 243 -26.88 -3.93 15.27
N THR A 244 -27.71 -4.67 16.00
CA THR A 244 -29.17 -4.44 15.92
C THR A 244 -29.52 -3.04 16.45
N PRO A 245 -30.24 -2.18 15.70
CA PRO A 245 -30.70 -0.89 16.19
C PRO A 245 -31.85 -1.08 17.19
N ILE A 246 -31.73 -0.41 18.33
CA ILE A 246 -32.59 -0.53 19.50
C ILE A 246 -33.08 0.86 19.91
N LYS A 247 -34.38 1.06 19.89
CA LYS A 247 -35.03 2.26 20.43
C LYS A 247 -35.36 2.03 21.89
N LEU A 248 -34.67 2.74 22.78
CA LEU A 248 -34.80 2.58 24.22
C LEU A 248 -35.34 3.85 24.87
N LYS A 249 -36.46 3.69 25.57
CA LYS A 249 -37.01 4.72 26.46
C LYS A 249 -36.30 4.66 27.82
N THR A 250 -35.68 5.77 28.21
CA THR A 250 -34.98 5.90 29.49
C THR A 250 -35.64 6.99 30.33
N ARG A 251 -35.89 6.70 31.60
CA ARG A 251 -36.47 7.67 32.54
C ARG A 251 -35.37 8.35 33.35
N ASN A 252 -35.35 9.68 33.37
CA ASN A 252 -34.43 10.42 34.23
C ASN A 252 -34.91 10.34 35.69
N ARG A 253 -34.12 9.69 36.57
CA ARG A 253 -34.49 9.48 37.98
C ARG A 253 -34.68 10.77 38.78
N ALA A 254 -34.12 11.89 38.33
CA ALA A 254 -34.20 13.18 39.02
C ALA A 254 -35.38 14.08 38.57
N GLY A 255 -35.92 13.87 37.37
CA GLY A 255 -36.91 14.78 36.76
C GLY A 255 -38.16 14.12 36.20
N GLY A 256 -38.22 12.78 36.17
CA GLY A 256 -39.40 12.05 35.68
C GLY A 256 -39.60 12.06 34.16
N GLU A 257 -38.90 12.91 33.41
CA GLU A 257 -38.93 12.95 31.95
C GLU A 257 -38.45 11.63 31.32
N GLU A 258 -39.25 11.13 30.38
CA GLU A 258 -38.89 10.02 29.51
C GLU A 258 -38.17 10.56 28.27
N THR A 259 -36.98 10.04 28.03
CA THR A 259 -36.21 10.34 26.82
C THR A 259 -36.04 9.06 26.03
N GLU A 260 -36.50 9.09 24.79
CA GLU A 260 -36.33 8.00 23.83
C GLU A 260 -35.10 8.29 22.97
N ASN A 261 -34.18 7.34 22.90
CA ASN A 261 -32.96 7.46 22.11
C ASN A 261 -32.71 6.16 21.33
N ASP A 262 -32.04 6.30 20.20
CA ASP A 262 -31.57 5.18 19.39
C ASP A 262 -30.19 4.72 19.88
N TYR A 263 -30.05 3.40 20.03
CA TYR A 263 -28.83 2.71 20.41
C TYR A 263 -28.60 1.53 19.48
N TYR A 264 -27.42 0.93 19.58
CA TYR A 264 -27.05 -0.31 18.88
C TYR A 264 -26.57 -1.33 19.90
N VAL A 265 -26.86 -2.60 19.64
CA VAL A 265 -26.28 -3.72 20.41
C VAL A 265 -24.79 -3.82 20.12
N ILE A 266 -23.95 -3.58 21.13
CA ILE A 266 -22.48 -3.63 21.02
C ILE A 266 -21.89 -4.95 21.53
N GLU A 267 -22.57 -5.57 22.49
CA GLU A 267 -22.25 -6.88 23.06
C GLU A 267 -23.55 -7.64 23.26
N SER A 268 -23.56 -8.94 22.98
CA SER A 268 -24.70 -9.82 23.17
C SER A 268 -24.20 -11.15 23.72
N ARG A 269 -24.84 -11.65 24.75
CA ARG A 269 -24.51 -12.89 25.44
C ARG A 269 -25.77 -13.71 25.65
N ILE A 270 -25.85 -14.85 24.96
CA ILE A 270 -26.98 -15.76 25.01
C ILE A 270 -26.58 -16.96 25.85
N TYR A 271 -27.43 -17.36 26.79
CA TYR A 271 -27.22 -18.56 27.60
C TYR A 271 -28.54 -19.15 28.04
N ASN A 272 -28.60 -20.45 28.32
CA ASN A 272 -29.79 -21.04 28.92
C ASN A 272 -29.76 -20.94 30.45
N GLU A 273 -30.89 -20.57 31.03
CA GLU A 273 -31.15 -20.65 32.47
C GLU A 273 -32.38 -21.54 32.67
N GLY A 274 -32.14 -22.78 33.12
CA GLY A 274 -33.17 -23.83 33.08
C GLY A 274 -33.62 -24.11 31.64
N ASN A 275 -34.95 -24.12 31.41
CA ASN A 275 -35.55 -24.39 30.10
C ASN A 275 -35.78 -23.13 29.24
N THR A 276 -35.17 -22.00 29.56
CA THR A 276 -35.39 -20.75 28.82
C THR A 276 -34.07 -20.10 28.46
N LEU A 277 -33.93 -19.62 27.23
CA LEU A 277 -32.80 -18.77 26.84
C LEU A 277 -32.94 -17.38 27.47
N LYS A 278 -31.87 -16.97 28.13
CA LYS A 278 -31.62 -15.61 28.56
C LYS A 278 -30.66 -14.95 27.58
N CYS A 279 -30.87 -13.67 27.39
CA CYS A 279 -30.03 -12.80 26.60
C CYS A 279 -29.63 -11.61 27.46
N GLU A 280 -28.33 -11.37 27.52
CA GLU A 280 -27.75 -10.17 28.09
C GLU A 280 -27.12 -9.37 26.97
N TYR A 281 -27.55 -8.13 26.75
CA TYR A 281 -26.98 -7.29 25.72
C TYR A 281 -26.68 -5.89 26.24
N THR A 282 -25.58 -5.33 25.72
CA THR A 282 -25.14 -3.98 26.02
C THR A 282 -25.43 -3.09 24.84
N LEU A 283 -26.03 -1.93 25.11
CA LEU A 283 -26.39 -0.91 24.16
C LEU A 283 -25.43 0.27 24.25
N GLY A 284 -25.00 0.76 23.08
CA GLY A 284 -24.20 1.98 22.92
C GLY A 284 -24.76 2.86 21.81
N LYS A 285 -24.52 4.18 21.88
CA LYS A 285 -24.83 5.06 20.74
C LYS A 285 -23.81 4.82 19.64
N GLN A 286 -24.23 4.87 18.38
CA GLN A 286 -23.32 4.76 17.24
C GLN A 286 -22.23 5.84 17.29
N THR A 287 -22.61 7.08 17.62
CA THR A 287 -21.67 8.21 17.79
C THR A 287 -20.65 7.99 18.90
N ASP A 288 -20.97 7.14 19.88
CA ASP A 288 -20.10 6.85 21.02
C ASP A 288 -19.22 5.62 20.75
N TYR A 289 -19.49 4.86 19.68
CA TYR A 289 -18.73 3.68 19.29
C TYR A 289 -17.83 3.98 18.09
N PHE A 290 -16.70 4.62 18.38
CA PHE A 290 -15.59 4.82 17.46
C PHE A 290 -14.50 3.79 17.79
N VAL A 291 -14.03 3.08 16.76
CA VAL A 291 -12.82 2.24 16.80
C VAL A 291 -11.62 3.14 16.51
N ASP A 292 -10.66 3.17 17.43
CA ASP A 292 -9.43 3.94 17.21
C ASP A 292 -8.67 3.39 15.98
N PRO A 293 -8.08 4.26 15.13
CA PRO A 293 -7.32 3.82 13.98
C PRO A 293 -6.27 2.79 14.36
N ILE A 294 -6.30 1.64 13.70
CA ILE A 294 -5.38 0.54 13.94
C ILE A 294 -4.15 0.75 13.04
N PRO A 295 -2.94 0.86 13.61
CA PRO A 295 -1.73 0.99 12.82
C PRO A 295 -1.37 -0.33 12.13
N HIS A 296 -0.74 -0.25 10.95
CA HIS A 296 -0.21 -1.42 10.25
C HIS A 296 1.20 -1.77 10.77
N GLU A 297 1.30 -2.31 11.98
CA GLU A 297 2.61 -2.60 12.63
C GLU A 297 3.48 -3.56 11.82
N LYS A 298 2.88 -4.52 11.11
CA LYS A 298 3.59 -5.56 10.36
C LYS A 298 4.32 -5.05 9.11
N ILE A 299 3.90 -3.93 8.53
CA ILE A 299 4.55 -3.36 7.32
C ILE A 299 5.71 -2.44 7.65
N LYS A 300 5.79 -1.95 8.89
CA LYS A 300 6.83 -1.01 9.29
C LYS A 300 8.21 -1.66 9.17
N GLY A 301 9.10 -1.00 8.42
CA GLY A 301 10.42 -1.49 8.09
C GLY A 301 10.44 -2.51 6.94
N ALA A 302 9.30 -2.90 6.38
CA ALA A 302 9.23 -3.84 5.27
C ALA A 302 9.76 -3.22 3.97
N VAL A 303 10.23 -4.09 3.09
CA VAL A 303 10.59 -3.76 1.71
C VAL A 303 9.84 -4.70 0.78
N ILE A 304 9.14 -4.14 -0.20
CA ILE A 304 8.48 -4.90 -1.27
C ILE A 304 9.20 -4.54 -2.58
N GLU A 305 9.65 -5.55 -3.32
CA GLU A 305 10.18 -5.32 -4.67
C GLU A 305 9.04 -4.95 -5.62
N ALA A 306 9.27 -3.99 -6.51
CA ALA A 306 8.26 -3.55 -7.47
C ALA A 306 8.88 -3.26 -8.83
N ARG A 307 8.08 -3.32 -9.89
CA ARG A 307 8.48 -2.88 -11.23
C ARG A 307 8.11 -1.41 -11.41
N THR A 308 9.05 -0.60 -11.91
CA THR A 308 8.77 0.78 -12.29
C THR A 308 7.84 0.82 -13.50
N VAL A 309 6.65 1.40 -13.37
CA VAL A 309 5.72 1.62 -14.47
C VAL A 309 6.02 2.96 -15.14
N HIS A 310 6.05 4.03 -14.34
CA HIS A 310 6.27 5.39 -14.83
C HIS A 310 7.05 6.24 -13.82
N ILE A 311 7.77 7.25 -14.31
CA ILE A 311 8.60 8.17 -13.52
C ILE A 311 8.19 9.60 -13.87
N ALA A 312 7.80 10.37 -12.86
CA ALA A 312 7.30 11.73 -13.04
C ALA A 312 7.83 12.67 -11.97
N ARG A 313 7.59 13.96 -12.18
CA ARG A 313 7.64 14.99 -11.12
C ARG A 313 6.24 15.41 -10.76
N THR A 314 6.06 15.89 -9.52
CA THR A 314 4.75 16.38 -9.07
C THR A 314 4.34 17.70 -9.74
N ASP A 315 5.28 18.48 -10.30
CA ASP A 315 5.01 19.64 -11.15
C ASP A 315 5.19 19.28 -12.64
N GLU A 316 4.08 19.15 -13.36
CA GLU A 316 4.05 18.76 -14.79
C GLU A 316 4.71 19.79 -15.70
N SER A 317 4.76 21.07 -15.30
CA SER A 317 5.31 22.14 -16.15
C SER A 317 6.81 21.99 -16.44
N LYS A 318 7.49 21.08 -15.73
CA LYS A 318 8.93 20.81 -15.84
C LYS A 318 9.27 19.34 -16.17
N SER A 319 8.27 18.47 -16.37
CA SER A 319 8.51 17.04 -16.67
C SER A 319 8.36 16.76 -18.16
N ASN A 320 9.38 16.16 -18.79
CA ASN A 320 9.26 15.59 -20.15
C ASN A 320 8.52 14.24 -20.16
N HIS A 321 8.14 13.71 -19.00
CA HIS A 321 7.46 12.43 -18.81
C HIS A 321 6.10 12.66 -18.14
N GLY A 322 5.11 13.11 -18.90
CA GLY A 322 3.79 13.52 -18.39
C GLY A 322 3.03 12.40 -17.66
N ARG A 323 2.12 12.78 -16.75
CA ARG A 323 1.31 11.84 -15.95
C ARG A 323 0.31 11.09 -16.85
N SER A 324 0.05 9.82 -16.52
CA SER A 324 -1.06 9.05 -17.09
C SER A 324 -2.39 9.47 -16.43
N GLU A 325 -3.43 9.69 -17.24
CA GLU A 325 -4.79 10.02 -16.76
C GLU A 325 -5.28 8.96 -15.75
N GLY A 326 -5.68 9.40 -14.55
CA GLY A 326 -6.26 8.55 -13.51
C GLY A 326 -5.34 8.13 -12.36
N SER A 327 -4.09 8.61 -12.28
CA SER A 327 -3.21 8.38 -11.12
C SER A 327 -3.30 9.54 -10.12
N SER A 328 -3.60 9.28 -8.84
CA SER A 328 -3.72 10.34 -7.82
C SER A 328 -2.55 10.37 -6.84
N ASP A 329 -2.34 11.55 -6.26
CA ASP A 329 -1.29 11.80 -5.30
C ASP A 329 -1.57 11.15 -3.94
N ASN A 330 -0.63 10.34 -3.45
CA ASN A 330 -0.64 9.76 -2.11
C ASN A 330 -0.11 10.73 -1.04
N LEU A 331 0.33 11.93 -1.44
CA LEU A 331 0.85 12.98 -0.55
C LEU A 331 -0.31 13.67 0.18
N GLU A 332 -0.90 12.92 1.11
CA GLU A 332 -1.80 13.34 2.20
C GLU A 332 -2.94 14.33 1.81
N GLY A 333 -3.42 14.26 0.57
CA GLY A 333 -4.44 15.18 0.04
C GLY A 333 -5.88 14.87 0.47
N LYS A 334 -6.17 13.62 0.88
CA LYS A 334 -7.49 13.26 1.41
C LYS A 334 -7.46 13.33 2.92
N THR A 335 -8.20 14.28 3.48
CA THR A 335 -8.51 14.30 4.91
C THR A 335 -9.06 12.92 5.28
N ILE A 336 -8.39 12.22 6.19
CA ILE A 336 -9.01 11.18 7.03
C ILE A 336 -10.34 11.80 7.45
N GLY A 337 -11.47 11.20 7.01
CA GLY A 337 -12.80 11.78 7.18
C GLY A 337 -12.92 12.38 8.56
N ALA A 338 -13.40 13.63 8.65
CA ALA A 338 -13.34 14.46 9.85
C ALA A 338 -13.43 13.59 11.10
N LYS A 339 -12.28 13.42 11.80
CA LYS A 339 -12.22 12.61 13.03
C LYS A 339 -13.46 13.01 13.83
N PRO A 340 -14.41 12.12 14.16
CA PRO A 340 -15.32 12.41 15.24
C PRO A 340 -14.44 12.45 16.48
N LEU A 341 -13.84 13.62 16.73
CA LEU A 341 -12.93 13.85 17.82
C LEU A 341 -13.76 13.63 19.07
N ASN A 342 -13.24 12.82 19.98
CA ASN A 342 -13.87 12.58 21.26
C ASN A 342 -14.21 13.93 21.91
N LYS A 343 -15.49 14.17 22.26
CA LYS A 343 -15.95 15.39 22.95
C LYS A 343 -15.17 15.69 24.25
N TYR A 344 -14.43 14.69 24.77
CA TYR A 344 -13.55 14.84 25.92
C TYR A 344 -12.09 15.20 25.60
N ILE A 345 -11.62 14.99 24.36
CA ILE A 345 -10.36 15.57 23.86
C ILE A 345 -10.59 17.07 23.57
N GLU A 346 -11.81 17.44 23.16
CA GLU A 346 -12.26 18.82 22.98
C GLU A 346 -12.05 19.71 24.23
N LYS A 347 -12.04 19.14 25.45
CA LYS A 347 -11.77 19.91 26.69
C LYS A 347 -10.30 19.97 27.09
N ALA A 348 -9.48 19.01 26.66
CA ALA A 348 -8.06 18.97 27.01
C ALA A 348 -7.18 19.64 25.94
N GLU A 349 -7.55 19.53 24.67
CA GLU A 349 -6.80 20.14 23.56
C GLU A 349 -7.17 21.62 23.34
N ASN A 350 -8.40 22.06 23.65
CA ASN A 350 -8.78 23.48 23.55
C ASN A 350 -8.12 24.38 24.61
N GLN A 351 -7.41 23.84 25.60
CA GLN A 351 -6.59 24.64 26.50
C GLN A 351 -5.11 24.75 26.08
N ASN A 352 -4.67 23.96 25.08
CA ASN A 352 -3.25 23.88 24.70
C ASN A 352 -2.99 23.80 23.19
N GLN A 353 -3.91 24.27 22.34
CA GLN A 353 -3.62 24.47 20.92
C GLN A 353 -3.53 25.96 20.61
N ASN A 354 -2.32 26.49 20.76
CA ASN A 354 -1.86 27.50 19.81
C ASN A 354 -1.95 26.87 18.42
N GLU A 355 -2.78 27.45 17.56
CA GLU A 355 -2.86 27.16 16.13
C GLU A 355 -1.51 27.51 15.46
N ASN A 356 -0.51 26.66 15.64
CA ASN A 356 0.72 26.71 14.87
C ASN A 356 0.68 25.58 13.84
N VAL A 357 0.17 25.95 12.68
CA VAL A 357 0.58 25.49 11.35
C VAL A 357 0.65 23.97 11.17
N LYS A 358 -0.45 23.37 10.70
CA LYS A 358 -0.33 22.19 9.83
C LYS A 358 0.37 22.65 8.57
N GLU A 359 1.68 22.47 8.52
CA GLU A 359 2.41 22.54 7.25
C GLU A 359 1.87 21.43 6.37
N ARG A 360 0.87 21.76 5.56
CA ARG A 360 0.61 21.03 4.32
C ARG A 360 1.88 21.18 3.51
N VAL A 361 2.74 20.17 3.53
CA VAL A 361 3.79 20.06 2.54
C VAL A 361 3.08 19.87 1.22
N LYS A 362 2.83 20.98 0.51
CA LYS A 362 2.61 20.90 -0.94
C LYS A 362 3.87 20.25 -1.47
N ALA A 363 3.78 19.00 -1.87
CA ALA A 363 4.87 18.31 -2.54
C ALA A 363 5.03 18.88 -3.94
N SER A 364 5.46 20.14 -4.05
CA SER A 364 5.76 20.78 -5.33
C SER A 364 7.21 20.45 -5.69
N ASP A 365 7.38 19.73 -6.81
CA ASP A 365 8.67 19.42 -7.46
C ASP A 365 9.52 18.30 -6.81
N ILE A 366 8.89 17.21 -6.34
CA ILE A 366 9.63 15.98 -5.95
C ILE A 366 9.54 14.89 -7.04
N ALA A 367 10.55 14.01 -7.08
CA ALA A 367 10.56 12.84 -7.95
C ALA A 367 9.62 11.76 -7.38
N VAL A 368 8.75 11.23 -8.25
CA VAL A 368 7.79 10.18 -7.91
C VAL A 368 7.79 9.09 -8.96
N MET A 369 7.38 7.89 -8.55
CA MET A 369 7.21 6.73 -9.43
C MET A 369 5.85 6.10 -9.22
N THR A 370 5.31 5.52 -10.29
CA THR A 370 4.21 4.57 -10.16
C THR A 370 4.76 3.16 -10.37
N LEU A 371 4.21 2.20 -9.62
CA LEU A 371 4.80 0.87 -9.47
C LEU A 371 3.77 -0.22 -9.75
N ASP A 372 4.27 -1.35 -10.20
CA ASP A 372 3.56 -2.64 -10.20
C ASP A 372 4.19 -3.52 -9.12
N LEU A 373 3.41 -3.84 -8.09
CA LEU A 373 3.85 -4.60 -6.93
C LEU A 373 3.74 -6.12 -7.12
N THR A 374 3.20 -6.59 -8.25
CA THR A 374 2.89 -8.00 -8.52
C THR A 374 4.08 -8.92 -8.21
N GLU A 375 5.24 -8.64 -8.78
CA GLU A 375 6.42 -9.50 -8.61
C GLU A 375 6.86 -9.60 -7.14
N GLY A 376 6.83 -8.50 -6.38
CA GLY A 376 7.20 -8.51 -4.97
C GLY A 376 6.18 -9.19 -4.08
N LEU A 377 4.89 -8.93 -4.30
CA LEU A 377 3.81 -9.55 -3.53
C LEU A 377 3.80 -11.08 -3.71
N LEU A 378 3.98 -11.57 -4.94
CA LEU A 378 4.05 -13.00 -5.24
C LEU A 378 5.28 -13.70 -4.65
N LYS A 379 6.35 -12.97 -4.29
CA LYS A 379 7.51 -13.54 -3.57
C LYS A 379 7.27 -13.69 -2.07
N LEU A 380 6.30 -12.97 -1.51
CA LEU A 380 6.06 -12.92 -0.06
C LEU A 380 5.06 -13.97 0.43
N GLY A 381 4.13 -14.39 -0.44
CA GLY A 381 3.11 -15.38 -0.11
C GLY A 381 3.35 -16.71 -0.83
N GLU A 382 2.93 -17.80 -0.19
CA GLU A 382 2.85 -19.12 -0.81
C GLU A 382 1.38 -19.57 -0.93
N ASN A 383 1.10 -20.56 -1.79
CA ASN A 383 -0.20 -21.27 -1.82
C ASN A 383 -1.45 -20.36 -1.80
N GLY A 384 -1.49 -19.36 -2.68
CA GLY A 384 -2.64 -18.44 -2.82
C GLY A 384 -2.70 -17.31 -1.78
N GLN A 385 -1.69 -17.13 -0.94
CA GLN A 385 -1.61 -15.99 0.00
C GLN A 385 -1.41 -14.65 -0.73
N SER A 386 -0.73 -14.66 -1.86
CA SER A 386 -0.37 -13.46 -2.63
C SER A 386 -1.18 -13.33 -3.91
N PHE A 387 -1.41 -12.09 -4.33
CA PHE A 387 -2.21 -11.75 -5.51
C PHE A 387 -1.45 -10.78 -6.42
N GLU A 388 -1.79 -10.79 -7.70
CA GLU A 388 -1.31 -9.78 -8.64
C GLU A 388 -1.87 -8.40 -8.28
N ASP A 389 -1.13 -7.35 -8.62
CA ASP A 389 -1.51 -5.97 -8.35
C ASP A 389 -2.46 -5.46 -9.44
N GLU A 390 -3.76 -5.73 -9.30
CA GLU A 390 -4.81 -5.27 -10.23
C GLU A 390 -4.84 -3.73 -10.38
N TYR A 391 -4.24 -3.00 -9.43
CA TYR A 391 -4.23 -1.54 -9.36
C TYR A 391 -2.85 -0.94 -9.65
N ALA A 392 -1.96 -1.70 -10.28
CA ALA A 392 -0.63 -1.24 -10.66
C ALA A 392 -0.66 0.13 -11.35
N GLY A 393 0.25 1.02 -10.94
CA GLY A 393 0.40 2.34 -11.56
C GLY A 393 -0.58 3.43 -11.06
N LYS A 394 -1.54 3.10 -10.18
CA LYS A 394 -2.58 4.03 -9.73
C LYS A 394 -2.16 4.95 -8.58
N SER A 395 -1.02 4.65 -7.95
CA SER A 395 -0.44 5.38 -6.84
C SER A 395 0.95 5.93 -7.18
N TYR A 396 1.25 7.14 -6.68
CA TYR A 396 2.60 7.71 -6.72
C TYR A 396 3.36 7.42 -5.43
N PHE A 397 4.62 7.03 -5.57
CA PHE A 397 5.56 6.79 -4.49
C PHE A 397 6.76 7.75 -4.62
N PRO A 398 7.09 8.53 -3.60
CA PRO A 398 8.30 9.36 -3.60
C PRO A 398 9.56 8.53 -3.84
N TYR A 399 10.44 9.03 -4.68
CA TYR A 399 11.75 8.42 -4.92
C TYR A 399 12.83 9.09 -4.06
N VAL A 400 13.64 8.29 -3.37
CA VAL A 400 14.82 8.77 -2.66
C VAL A 400 15.84 9.22 -3.70
N THR A 401 16.07 10.53 -3.74
CA THR A 401 17.08 11.12 -4.63
C THR A 401 18.31 11.50 -3.81
N PRO A 402 19.54 11.21 -4.27
CA PRO A 402 20.74 11.74 -3.66
C PRO A 402 20.99 13.16 -4.16
N TYR A 403 19.97 14.01 -4.11
CA TYR A 403 20.00 15.43 -4.45
C TYR A 403 19.78 16.27 -3.20
N SER A 404 20.69 17.21 -2.97
CA SER A 404 20.48 18.31 -2.03
C SER A 404 19.61 19.40 -2.66
N GLN A 405 18.95 20.19 -1.82
CA GLN A 405 18.22 21.38 -2.27
C GLN A 405 19.12 22.41 -2.99
N THR A 406 20.45 22.34 -2.81
CA THR A 406 21.44 23.24 -3.42
C THR A 406 22.01 22.73 -4.75
N ASN A 407 21.30 21.83 -5.45
CA ASN A 407 21.67 21.24 -6.75
C ASN A 407 22.92 20.35 -6.76
N THR A 408 23.42 19.92 -5.60
CA THR A 408 24.46 18.89 -5.54
C THR A 408 23.80 17.52 -5.50
N GLY A 409 24.07 16.65 -6.48
CA GLY A 409 23.51 15.29 -6.49
C GLY A 409 23.84 14.47 -7.73
N PHE A 410 23.37 13.22 -7.72
CA PHE A 410 23.52 12.27 -8.82
C PHE A 410 22.13 11.72 -9.20
N THR A 411 21.83 11.52 -10.49
CA THR A 411 20.55 10.93 -10.94
C THR A 411 20.73 9.49 -11.38
N PRO A 412 20.76 8.50 -10.46
CA PRO A 412 20.59 7.09 -10.81
C PRO A 412 19.10 6.75 -10.80
N ALA A 413 18.28 7.47 -11.56
CA ALA A 413 16.86 7.14 -11.63
C ALA A 413 16.70 5.77 -12.31
N PRO A 414 15.94 4.83 -11.72
CA PRO A 414 15.47 3.62 -12.40
C PRO A 414 14.88 3.94 -13.77
N GLU A 415 14.85 2.97 -14.67
CA GLU A 415 14.13 3.05 -15.95
C GLU A 415 12.79 2.30 -15.86
N THR A 416 11.88 2.52 -16.82
CA THR A 416 10.66 1.71 -16.91
C THR A 416 11.02 0.23 -16.96
N ASN A 417 10.28 -0.60 -16.21
CA ASN A 417 10.47 -2.03 -16.00
C ASN A 417 11.66 -2.44 -15.10
N ASP A 418 12.43 -1.48 -14.57
CA ASP A 418 13.41 -1.80 -13.51
C ASP A 418 12.70 -2.29 -12.25
N ARG A 419 13.28 -3.29 -11.60
CA ARG A 419 12.99 -3.69 -10.23
C ARG A 419 13.54 -2.64 -9.27
N VAL A 420 12.70 -2.19 -8.35
CA VAL A 420 13.02 -1.22 -7.31
C VAL A 420 12.59 -1.72 -5.94
N ALA A 421 13.21 -1.21 -4.88
CA ALA A 421 12.83 -1.49 -3.50
C ALA A 421 11.85 -0.41 -3.00
N LEU A 422 10.60 -0.77 -2.73
CA LEU A 422 9.63 0.07 -2.04
C LEU A 422 9.71 -0.17 -0.53
N TYR A 423 10.18 0.83 0.22
CA TYR A 423 10.40 0.76 1.66
C TYR A 423 9.29 1.47 2.43
N PHE A 424 8.84 0.86 3.53
CA PHE A 424 7.78 1.37 4.39
C PHE A 424 8.37 1.84 5.74
N PRO A 425 8.66 3.14 5.94
CA PRO A 425 9.33 3.62 7.15
C PRO A 425 8.44 3.64 8.40
N SER A 426 7.11 3.56 8.23
CA SER A 426 6.13 3.67 9.31
C SER A 426 4.97 2.69 9.11
N GLU A 427 4.04 2.68 10.07
CA GLU A 427 2.78 1.94 9.99
C GLU A 427 1.78 2.54 8.98
N ASN A 428 2.12 3.66 8.33
CA ASN A 428 1.29 4.31 7.32
C ASN A 428 1.87 4.06 5.91
N GLU A 429 1.15 3.27 5.11
CA GLU A 429 1.56 2.87 3.77
C GLU A 429 1.78 4.05 2.81
N THR A 430 1.17 5.23 3.06
CA THR A 430 1.41 6.42 2.23
C THR A 430 2.78 7.05 2.46
N HIS A 431 3.49 6.66 3.51
CA HIS A 431 4.86 7.10 3.77
C HIS A 431 5.89 6.25 3.03
N ALA A 432 5.46 5.30 2.21
CA ALA A 432 6.35 4.42 1.46
C ALA A 432 7.22 5.21 0.46
N LEU A 433 8.47 4.81 0.33
CA LEU A 433 9.49 5.49 -0.47
C LEU A 433 10.20 4.47 -1.36
N VAL A 434 10.46 4.83 -2.62
CA VAL A 434 11.32 4.04 -3.48
C VAL A 434 12.77 4.33 -3.15
N MET A 435 13.53 3.32 -2.74
CA MET A 435 14.92 3.46 -2.30
C MET A 435 15.92 3.47 -3.46
N GLY A 436 15.62 2.77 -4.55
CA GLY A 436 16.55 2.57 -5.66
C GLY A 436 16.26 1.29 -6.44
N ALA A 437 16.94 1.15 -7.58
CA ALA A 437 16.94 -0.06 -8.39
C ALA A 437 17.63 -1.22 -7.64
N VAL A 438 16.99 -2.39 -7.59
CA VAL A 438 17.49 -3.60 -6.91
C VAL A 438 17.25 -4.82 -7.77
N ASN A 439 18.16 -5.79 -7.77
CA ASN A 439 17.97 -7.10 -8.41
C ASN A 439 17.59 -7.06 -9.91
N ASN A 440 17.95 -5.99 -10.63
CA ASN A 440 17.83 -5.96 -12.10
C ASN A 440 18.87 -6.83 -12.78
N ASP A 441 18.44 -7.49 -13.86
CA ASP A 441 19.32 -8.30 -14.69
C ASP A 441 20.40 -7.38 -15.30
N GLY A 442 21.66 -7.83 -15.29
CA GLY A 442 22.79 -7.02 -15.76
C GLY A 442 23.33 -5.99 -14.75
N ASN A 443 22.76 -5.86 -13.55
CA ASN A 443 23.32 -5.00 -12.49
C ASN A 443 24.66 -5.50 -11.92
N GLY A 444 25.10 -6.73 -12.25
CA GLY A 444 26.41 -7.26 -11.86
C GLY A 444 27.60 -6.39 -12.27
N ARG A 445 27.44 -5.46 -13.24
CA ARG A 445 28.44 -4.43 -13.54
C ARG A 445 28.83 -3.56 -12.34
N PHE A 446 27.95 -3.40 -11.35
CA PHE A 446 28.21 -2.61 -10.15
C PHE A 446 29.13 -3.34 -9.14
N THR A 447 29.35 -4.64 -9.30
CA THR A 447 30.26 -5.41 -8.42
C THR A 447 31.72 -5.34 -8.86
N ASN A 448 32.03 -4.75 -10.01
CA ASN A 448 33.40 -4.57 -10.48
C ASN A 448 33.95 -3.20 -10.03
N PRO A 449 34.83 -3.14 -9.02
CA PRO A 449 35.37 -1.88 -8.51
C PRO A 449 36.34 -1.17 -9.47
N ASP A 450 36.73 -1.79 -10.59
CA ASP A 450 37.65 -1.21 -11.58
C ASP A 450 36.93 -0.51 -12.73
N LYS A 451 35.60 -0.67 -12.84
CA LYS A 451 34.77 -0.03 -13.86
C LYS A 451 33.81 0.95 -13.20
N ARG A 452 33.87 2.23 -13.57
CA ARG A 452 32.87 3.24 -13.18
C ARG A 452 32.08 3.62 -14.42
N ASN A 453 30.79 3.30 -14.41
CA ASN A 453 29.90 3.54 -15.55
C ASN A 453 28.99 4.73 -15.24
N PHE A 454 29.03 5.76 -16.09
CA PHE A 454 28.09 6.87 -16.08
C PHE A 454 27.39 6.90 -17.45
N THR A 455 26.27 6.19 -17.56
CA THR A 455 25.55 6.00 -18.83
C THR A 455 24.05 6.21 -18.60
N LEU A 456 23.39 6.92 -19.51
CA LEU A 456 21.92 7.03 -19.60
C LEU A 456 21.42 6.18 -20.77
N GLY A 457 20.21 5.61 -20.64
CA GLY A 457 19.56 4.82 -21.68
C GLY A 457 19.40 5.52 -23.04
N ASN A 458 19.07 4.71 -24.06
CA ASN A 458 18.99 5.12 -25.46
C ASN A 458 17.78 6.05 -25.69
N SER A 459 17.99 7.36 -25.83
CA SER A 459 16.90 8.34 -26.08
C SER A 459 17.17 9.30 -27.25
N GLN A 460 18.18 9.07 -28.09
CA GLN A 460 18.51 9.99 -29.19
C GLN A 460 18.00 9.45 -30.53
N GLY A 461 17.39 10.30 -31.36
CA GLY A 461 17.01 9.98 -32.75
C GLY A 461 18.11 10.33 -33.77
N GLY A 462 17.92 9.98 -35.05
CA GLY A 462 18.85 10.32 -36.14
C GLY A 462 20.15 9.49 -36.14
N ALA A 463 21.28 10.10 -36.51
CA ALA A 463 22.61 9.42 -36.58
C ALA A 463 23.16 8.92 -35.21
N ASN A 464 22.45 9.24 -34.13
CA ASN A 464 22.74 8.82 -32.76
C ASN A 464 21.69 7.85 -32.20
N ASN A 465 20.80 7.31 -33.05
CA ASN A 465 19.86 6.27 -32.66
C ASN A 465 20.59 5.03 -32.12
N GLY A 466 20.26 4.63 -30.89
CA GLY A 466 20.90 3.51 -30.18
C GLY A 466 22.22 3.83 -29.46
N LYS A 467 22.64 5.10 -29.35
CA LYS A 467 23.80 5.51 -28.55
C LYS A 467 23.38 6.15 -27.22
N PRO A 468 24.10 5.91 -26.11
CA PRO A 468 23.85 6.60 -24.85
C PRO A 468 24.06 8.10 -24.99
N MET A 469 23.21 8.89 -24.32
CA MET A 469 23.21 10.36 -24.40
C MET A 469 24.53 10.99 -23.89
N TYR A 470 25.17 10.31 -22.94
CA TYR A 470 26.52 10.57 -22.45
C TYR A 470 27.22 9.22 -22.27
N ASP A 471 28.40 9.06 -22.88
CA ASP A 471 29.31 7.94 -22.61
C ASP A 471 30.62 8.51 -22.06
N PHE A 472 30.72 8.51 -20.74
CA PHE A 472 31.95 8.79 -20.01
C PHE A 472 32.45 7.48 -19.41
N THR A 473 33.43 6.88 -20.07
CA THR A 473 34.06 5.64 -19.61
C THR A 473 35.46 5.95 -19.09
N LEU A 474 35.68 5.63 -17.81
CA LEU A 474 36.99 5.66 -17.16
C LEU A 474 37.29 4.26 -16.60
N SER A 475 38.35 3.65 -17.11
CA SER A 475 38.92 2.41 -16.59
C SER A 475 40.44 2.47 -16.54
N SER A 476 41.09 1.41 -16.02
CA SER A 476 42.54 1.24 -16.05
C SER A 476 43.14 1.25 -17.46
N GLU A 477 42.34 1.00 -18.50
CA GLU A 477 42.80 0.85 -19.88
C GLU A 477 42.40 2.02 -20.80
N LYS A 478 41.26 2.66 -20.52
CA LYS A 478 40.69 3.65 -21.44
C LYS A 478 40.01 4.79 -20.70
N PHE A 479 40.33 5.99 -21.15
CA PHE A 479 39.58 7.21 -20.89
C PHE A 479 39.03 7.72 -22.22
N SER A 480 37.70 7.73 -22.38
CA SER A 480 37.07 8.23 -23.60
C SER A 480 35.85 9.07 -23.31
N MET A 481 35.72 10.18 -24.05
CA MET A 481 34.59 11.10 -24.00
C MET A 481 33.98 11.24 -25.39
N ARG A 482 32.65 11.25 -25.48
CA ARG A 482 31.91 11.57 -26.71
C ARG A 482 30.69 12.43 -26.37
N THR A 483 30.53 13.56 -27.06
CA THR A 483 29.39 14.46 -26.92
C THR A 483 28.90 14.93 -28.30
N GLY A 484 27.63 15.33 -28.37
CA GLY A 484 27.00 15.78 -29.62
C GLY A 484 27.25 17.23 -30.00
N ASN A 485 27.70 18.08 -29.06
CA ASN A 485 27.82 19.52 -29.28
C ASN A 485 29.24 20.08 -29.02
N LEU A 486 29.67 20.19 -27.76
CA LEU A 486 30.92 20.84 -27.38
C LEU A 486 31.62 20.11 -26.22
N ILE A 487 32.92 19.90 -26.35
CA ILE A 487 33.83 19.62 -25.23
C ILE A 487 34.64 20.90 -25.00
N ASN A 488 34.44 21.58 -23.87
CA ASN A 488 35.19 22.78 -23.49
C ASN A 488 36.12 22.49 -22.30
N MET A 489 37.38 22.93 -22.37
CA MET A 489 38.38 22.75 -21.31
C MET A 489 39.02 24.11 -21.00
N GLU A 490 38.79 24.63 -19.80
CA GLU A 490 39.31 25.93 -19.35
C GLU A 490 39.91 25.81 -17.95
N SER A 491 41.00 26.53 -17.69
CA SER A 491 41.66 26.58 -16.38
C SER A 491 42.25 27.97 -16.17
N SER A 492 42.19 28.47 -14.93
CA SER A 492 42.95 29.66 -14.52
C SER A 492 44.45 29.39 -14.41
N GLY A 493 44.85 28.11 -14.39
CA GLY A 493 46.23 27.64 -14.38
C GLY A 493 46.66 27.06 -15.73
N MET A 494 47.28 25.87 -15.71
CA MET A 494 47.79 25.18 -16.89
C MET A 494 46.93 23.96 -17.24
N ILE A 495 46.57 23.83 -18.52
CA ILE A 495 46.05 22.58 -19.09
C ILE A 495 47.24 21.89 -19.79
N ASN A 496 47.69 20.75 -19.27
CA ASN A 496 48.81 19.98 -19.83
C ASN A 496 48.32 18.66 -20.44
N VAL A 497 48.76 18.33 -21.66
CA VAL A 497 48.44 17.06 -22.34
C VAL A 497 49.74 16.37 -22.74
N ALA A 498 50.03 15.21 -22.14
CA ALA A 498 51.26 14.46 -22.37
C ALA A 498 50.95 12.97 -22.61
N GLY A 499 51.66 12.34 -23.54
CA GLY A 499 51.56 10.91 -23.84
C GLY A 499 52.93 10.29 -24.04
N ARG A 500 53.08 9.00 -23.69
CA ARG A 500 54.30 8.21 -23.97
C ARG A 500 54.39 7.75 -25.43
N SER A 501 53.26 7.78 -26.14
CA SER A 501 53.13 7.46 -27.56
C SER A 501 52.46 8.65 -28.26
N ASN A 502 51.67 8.41 -29.30
CA ASN A 502 51.05 9.46 -30.11
C ASN A 502 50.04 10.29 -29.31
N VAL A 503 50.12 11.62 -29.45
CA VAL A 503 49.09 12.59 -29.05
C VAL A 503 48.56 13.24 -30.33
N GLY A 504 47.29 13.02 -30.66
CA GLY A 504 46.69 13.49 -31.92
C GLY A 504 45.58 14.52 -31.68
N VAL A 505 45.51 15.52 -32.57
CA VAL A 505 44.40 16.50 -32.66
C VAL A 505 43.89 16.46 -34.09
N ILE A 506 42.67 15.95 -34.29
CA ILE A 506 42.13 15.65 -35.62
C ILE A 506 40.71 16.23 -35.72
N SER A 507 40.45 17.00 -36.78
CA SER A 507 39.10 17.36 -37.23
C SER A 507 38.82 16.65 -38.55
N THR A 508 37.68 15.97 -38.66
CA THR A 508 37.36 15.14 -39.84
C THR A 508 36.66 15.91 -40.95
N THR A 509 35.97 17.00 -40.64
CA THR A 509 35.14 17.76 -41.59
C THR A 509 35.35 19.26 -41.55
N SER A 510 36.08 19.77 -40.56
CA SER A 510 36.22 21.20 -40.31
C SER A 510 37.64 21.56 -39.88
N ASN A 511 37.82 22.77 -39.35
CA ASN A 511 39.12 23.32 -39.02
C ASN A 511 39.60 22.86 -37.63
N VAL A 512 40.93 22.85 -37.46
CA VAL A 512 41.60 22.84 -36.15
C VAL A 512 42.17 24.24 -35.94
N ASN A 513 41.64 24.99 -34.97
CA ASN A 513 42.12 26.34 -34.63
C ASN A 513 43.02 26.30 -33.40
N VAL A 514 44.23 26.86 -33.49
CA VAL A 514 45.16 27.03 -32.36
C VAL A 514 45.49 28.51 -32.24
N ILE A 515 45.01 29.13 -31.16
CA ILE A 515 45.09 30.59 -30.95
C ILE A 515 45.74 30.85 -29.59
N GLY A 516 46.75 31.72 -29.56
CA GLY A 516 47.39 32.19 -28.33
C GLY A 516 47.55 33.70 -28.36
N SER A 517 47.25 34.39 -27.26
CA SER A 517 47.34 35.86 -27.19
C SER A 517 48.77 36.40 -27.11
N LYS A 518 49.72 35.57 -26.67
CA LYS A 518 51.15 35.92 -26.57
C LYS A 518 52.00 35.14 -27.56
N SER A 519 51.89 33.82 -27.57
CA SER A 519 52.67 32.94 -28.46
C SER A 519 51.99 31.58 -28.61
N VAL A 520 52.29 30.90 -29.72
CA VAL A 520 52.00 29.48 -29.96
C VAL A 520 53.32 28.82 -30.33
N ASN A 521 53.81 27.88 -29.52
CA ASN A 521 55.12 27.25 -29.70
C ASN A 521 54.97 25.79 -30.14
N SER A 522 55.67 25.40 -31.20
CA SER A 522 55.82 24.01 -31.63
C SER A 522 57.31 23.65 -31.64
N VAL A 523 57.71 22.73 -30.76
CA VAL A 523 59.12 22.36 -30.56
C VAL A 523 59.25 20.84 -30.69
N VAL A 524 60.19 20.37 -31.52
CA VAL A 524 60.49 18.95 -31.73
C VAL A 524 61.95 18.70 -31.39
N GLY A 525 62.24 17.65 -30.62
CA GLY A 525 63.59 17.36 -30.11
C GLY A 525 64.62 16.99 -31.20
N SER A 526 64.33 16.01 -32.07
CA SER A 526 65.32 15.51 -33.02
C SER A 526 64.80 15.04 -34.39
N SER A 527 63.48 15.02 -34.60
CA SER A 527 62.89 14.40 -35.80
C SER A 527 62.54 15.43 -36.88
N LYS A 528 61.27 15.83 -36.99
CA LYS A 528 60.78 16.67 -38.08
C LYS A 528 59.44 17.30 -37.70
N VAL A 529 59.19 18.53 -38.14
CA VAL A 529 57.84 19.09 -38.27
C VAL A 529 57.45 18.98 -39.75
N THR A 530 56.30 18.38 -40.05
CA THR A 530 55.77 18.24 -41.42
C THR A 530 54.48 19.03 -41.55
N ILE A 531 54.38 19.88 -42.57
CA ILE A 531 53.17 20.62 -42.96
C ILE A 531 52.95 20.29 -44.43
N ASP A 532 51.92 19.51 -44.73
CA ASP A 532 51.66 18.96 -46.08
C ASP A 532 50.20 19.15 -46.56
N PRO A 533 49.65 20.39 -46.56
CA PRO A 533 48.39 20.68 -47.23
C PRO A 533 48.62 21.12 -48.68
N ASN A 534 47.53 21.18 -49.47
CA ASN A 534 47.55 21.76 -50.82
C ASN A 534 48.00 23.25 -50.83
N ASN A 535 47.78 23.97 -49.73
CA ASN A 535 48.18 25.38 -49.58
C ASN A 535 48.61 25.68 -48.14
N VAL A 536 49.74 26.38 -47.98
CA VAL A 536 50.26 26.88 -46.70
C VAL A 536 50.37 28.40 -46.80
N ASN A 537 49.68 29.12 -45.92
CA ASN A 537 49.81 30.58 -45.78
C ASN A 537 50.44 30.94 -44.43
N VAL A 538 51.50 31.75 -44.44
CA VAL A 538 52.18 32.25 -43.24
C VAL A 538 52.28 33.77 -43.35
N ASN A 539 51.52 34.48 -42.51
CA ASN A 539 51.50 35.94 -42.48
C ASN A 539 52.13 36.44 -41.19
N GLY A 540 53.09 37.36 -41.29
CA GLY A 540 53.64 38.09 -40.15
C GLY A 540 53.43 39.59 -40.35
N ASN A 541 52.87 40.28 -39.36
CA ASN A 541 52.64 41.73 -39.44
C ASN A 541 53.94 42.55 -39.52
N SER A 542 55.02 42.04 -38.93
CA SER A 542 56.34 42.68 -38.94
C SER A 542 57.36 41.89 -39.76
N SER A 543 57.51 40.59 -39.47
CA SER A 543 58.44 39.71 -40.17
C SER A 543 58.02 38.25 -40.02
N VAL A 544 58.50 37.41 -40.94
CA VAL A 544 58.45 35.95 -40.85
C VAL A 544 59.89 35.44 -40.97
N ASP A 545 60.41 34.85 -39.90
CA ASP A 545 61.77 34.32 -39.86
C ASP A 545 61.77 32.79 -40.05
N ILE A 546 62.42 32.30 -41.10
CA ILE A 546 62.65 30.87 -41.34
C ILE A 546 64.15 30.62 -41.39
N LYS A 547 64.68 29.84 -40.44
CA LYS A 547 66.11 29.53 -40.33
C LYS A 547 66.33 28.02 -40.40
N GLY A 548 67.20 27.59 -41.33
CA GLY A 548 67.68 26.21 -41.40
C GLY A 548 69.13 26.13 -40.93
N GLY A 549 69.45 25.22 -40.01
CA GLY A 549 70.81 25.11 -39.45
C GLY A 549 71.88 24.67 -40.46
N ALA A 550 71.54 23.74 -41.36
CA ALA A 550 72.44 23.25 -42.41
C ALA A 550 71.97 23.61 -43.84
N LYS A 551 70.65 23.55 -44.08
CA LYS A 551 70.04 23.79 -45.39
C LYS A 551 68.61 24.26 -45.21
N LEU A 552 68.22 25.25 -45.99
CA LEU A 552 66.82 25.58 -46.28
C LEU A 552 66.61 25.37 -47.78
N SER A 553 65.59 24.61 -48.17
CA SER A 553 65.26 24.36 -49.59
C SER A 553 63.80 24.59 -49.87
N ALA A 554 63.51 25.36 -50.92
CA ALA A 554 62.20 25.50 -51.52
C ALA A 554 62.25 24.91 -52.94
N THR A 555 61.33 24.01 -53.26
CA THR A 555 61.26 23.32 -54.55
C THR A 555 59.82 23.32 -55.03
N GLY A 556 59.57 23.73 -56.28
CA GLY A 556 58.24 23.79 -56.89
C GLY A 556 58.34 24.18 -58.37
N GLY A 557 57.24 24.07 -59.12
CA GLY A 557 57.21 24.46 -60.54
C GLY A 557 57.57 25.93 -60.79
N GLN A 558 57.34 26.80 -59.79
CA GLN A 558 57.81 28.17 -59.72
C GLN A 558 58.05 28.53 -58.25
N VAL A 559 59.19 29.16 -57.95
CA VAL A 559 59.49 29.75 -56.63
C VAL A 559 59.68 31.24 -56.85
N SER A 560 58.68 32.03 -56.47
CA SER A 560 58.73 33.49 -56.58
C SER A 560 59.12 34.10 -55.25
N ILE A 561 60.19 34.90 -55.24
CA ILE A 561 60.59 35.72 -54.10
C ILE A 561 60.23 37.17 -54.45
N GLY A 562 58.97 37.52 -54.22
CA GLY A 562 58.44 38.89 -54.28
C GLY A 562 57.73 39.30 -55.58
N ASP A 563 56.49 39.78 -55.42
CA ASP A 563 55.93 40.90 -56.19
C ASP A 563 55.52 41.95 -55.14
N GLY A 564 56.13 43.15 -55.16
CA GLY A 564 55.89 44.21 -54.16
C GLY A 564 56.89 44.35 -52.98
N ALA A 565 58.03 43.66 -52.96
CA ALA A 565 59.08 43.87 -51.96
C ALA A 565 60.00 45.06 -52.32
N GLY A 566 60.32 45.94 -51.36
CA GLY A 566 61.21 47.09 -51.59
C GLY A 566 62.69 46.72 -51.85
N THR A 567 63.15 45.56 -51.38
CA THR A 567 64.50 45.02 -51.59
C THR A 567 64.54 43.52 -51.24
N THR A 568 65.19 42.70 -52.07
CA THR A 568 65.40 41.27 -51.82
C THR A 568 66.89 41.01 -51.67
N ASP A 569 67.37 40.80 -50.43
CA ASP A 569 68.78 40.49 -50.15
C ASP A 569 68.98 38.99 -49.93
N ILE A 570 69.65 38.33 -50.88
CA ILE A 570 70.04 36.92 -50.75
C ILE A 570 71.50 36.86 -50.29
N LYS A 571 71.74 36.59 -49.00
CA LYS A 571 73.09 36.39 -48.44
C LYS A 571 73.39 34.89 -48.36
N GLY A 572 74.23 34.38 -49.27
CA GLY A 572 74.67 32.99 -49.30
C GLY A 572 76.00 32.81 -50.02
N GLY A 573 76.79 31.78 -49.67
CA GLY A 573 78.15 31.59 -50.22
C GLY A 573 78.21 31.30 -51.73
N LYS A 574 77.27 30.52 -52.26
CA LYS A 574 77.07 30.29 -53.70
C LYS A 574 75.58 30.33 -54.01
N VAL A 575 75.15 31.30 -54.81
CA VAL A 575 73.79 31.36 -55.37
C VAL A 575 73.85 30.76 -56.78
N LYS A 576 73.08 29.70 -57.02
CA LYS A 576 72.97 29.07 -58.34
C LYS A 576 71.53 29.24 -58.80
N VAL A 577 71.31 30.25 -59.65
CA VAL A 577 70.05 30.42 -60.38
C VAL A 577 70.14 29.48 -61.58
N HIS A 578 69.22 28.52 -61.65
CA HIS A 578 69.18 27.55 -62.75
C HIS A 578 68.17 28.00 -63.81
#